data_AF-A0A8D8AMY4-F1
#
_entry.id   AF-A0A8D8AMY4-F1
#
_cell.length_a   1.000
_cell.length_b   1.000
_cell.length_c   1.000
_cell.angle_alpha   90.00
_cell.angle_beta   90.00
_cell.angle_gamma   90.00
#
_symmetry.space_group_name_H-M   'P 1'
#
loop_
_entity.id
_entity.type
_entity.pdbx_description
1 polymer ?
#
loop_
_entity_poly.entity_id
_entity_poly.type
_entity_poly.pdbx_seq_one_letter_code
_entity_poly.pdbx_strand_id
1 'polypeptide(L)'
;TISPPADSDLDYREQFPDIRHLIRRQFSGIWTRDNAIRRFPVLQWGPQYTLKKLASDAIAGFTVGLTSIPQSIAYAVVANLEPQYGLYSNFMGSFVYAFFGSVKEITIAPTAIMALMVQHKVLQLGPAGAILASFLSGCIILLLGLLNFGFVVQFISMPVITGFITAAAITIMSSQIKSLMGISSAGRSSSFVDSWANVFENVGQTRLWDALLGFGTLAILIFITLIKGRGSGRWRSFTNNLNLLR
;
A
#
# COMPACT_ATOMS: atom_id res chain seq x y z
N THR A 1 26.65 -3.00 -72.08
CA THR A 1 25.98 -4.20 -71.51
C THR A 1 26.53 -4.47 -70.13
N ILE A 2 25.95 -3.85 -69.11
CA ILE A 2 26.24 -4.14 -67.71
C ILE A 2 24.87 -4.23 -67.03
N SER A 3 24.48 -5.45 -66.72
CA SER A 3 23.25 -5.83 -66.02
C SER A 3 23.31 -5.37 -64.55
N PRO A 4 22.18 -5.00 -63.93
CA PRO A 4 22.16 -4.69 -62.50
C PRO A 4 22.34 -5.99 -61.68
N PRO A 5 22.96 -5.94 -60.49
CA PRO A 5 23.04 -7.09 -59.61
C PRO A 5 21.65 -7.44 -59.08
N ALA A 6 21.36 -8.74 -59.03
CA ALA A 6 20.09 -9.30 -58.61
C ALA A 6 19.77 -8.94 -57.15
N ASP A 7 18.55 -8.47 -56.91
CA ASP A 7 17.93 -8.43 -55.59
C ASP A 7 17.88 -9.84 -55.03
N SER A 8 18.85 -10.17 -54.17
CA SER A 8 18.75 -11.32 -53.29
C SER A 8 17.87 -10.91 -52.12
N ASP A 9 16.62 -11.36 -52.13
CA ASP A 9 15.71 -11.37 -50.99
C ASP A 9 16.46 -11.86 -49.74
N LEU A 10 16.91 -10.91 -48.92
CA LEU A 10 17.41 -11.18 -47.58
C LEU A 10 16.18 -11.53 -46.74
N ASP A 11 15.80 -12.81 -46.78
CA ASP A 11 14.84 -13.43 -45.88
C ASP A 11 15.44 -13.35 -44.46
N TYR A 12 15.23 -12.22 -43.79
CA TYR A 12 15.55 -12.03 -42.38
C TYR A 12 14.59 -12.88 -41.54
N ARG A 13 14.80 -14.20 -41.55
CA ARG A 13 14.24 -15.08 -40.52
C ARG A 13 14.96 -14.76 -39.23
N GLU A 14 14.39 -13.84 -38.45
CA GLU A 14 14.80 -13.59 -37.07
C GLU A 14 14.69 -14.91 -36.28
N GLN A 15 15.82 -15.59 -36.13
CA GLN A 15 15.91 -16.77 -35.31
C GLN A 15 16.00 -16.29 -33.86
N PHE A 16 14.85 -16.27 -33.18
CA PHE A 16 14.76 -15.84 -31.79
C PHE A 16 15.84 -16.53 -30.95
N PRO A 17 16.65 -15.77 -30.18
CA PRO A 17 17.68 -16.36 -29.32
C PRO A 17 17.01 -17.35 -28.36
N ASP A 18 17.62 -18.51 -28.16
CA ASP A 18 17.03 -19.62 -27.41
C ASP A 18 16.91 -19.26 -25.92
N ILE A 19 15.81 -18.64 -25.51
CA ILE A 19 15.58 -18.11 -24.15
C ILE A 19 15.61 -19.22 -23.07
N ARG A 20 15.51 -20.49 -23.49
CA ARG A 20 15.44 -21.66 -22.60
C ARG A 20 16.67 -21.79 -21.71
N HIS A 21 17.87 -21.51 -22.22
CA HIS A 21 19.09 -21.62 -21.43
C HIS A 21 19.23 -20.50 -20.38
N LEU A 22 18.74 -19.29 -20.69
CA LEU A 22 18.68 -18.18 -19.74
C LEU A 22 17.67 -18.46 -18.63
N ILE A 23 16.47 -18.94 -18.98
CA ILE A 23 15.44 -19.36 -18.02
C ILE A 23 15.97 -20.49 -17.14
N ARG A 24 16.64 -21.50 -17.72
CA ARG A 24 17.19 -22.64 -16.98
C ARG A 24 18.28 -22.23 -15.98
N ARG A 25 19.16 -21.29 -16.34
CA ARG A 25 20.16 -20.72 -15.43
C ARG A 25 19.53 -19.91 -14.30
N GLN A 26 18.51 -19.12 -14.63
CA GLN A 26 17.77 -18.33 -13.64
C GLN A 26 17.07 -19.25 -12.64
N PHE A 27 16.45 -20.34 -13.10
CA PHE A 27 15.82 -21.35 -12.25
C PHE A 27 16.80 -22.20 -11.45
N SER A 28 17.96 -22.57 -12.01
CA SER A 28 18.95 -23.38 -11.28
C SER A 28 19.64 -22.60 -10.16
N GLY A 29 19.73 -21.27 -10.28
CA GLY A 29 20.24 -20.40 -9.21
C GLY A 29 19.28 -20.25 -8.02
N ILE A 30 17.99 -20.51 -8.18
CA ILE A 30 16.98 -20.31 -7.11
C ILE A 30 17.17 -21.28 -5.93
N TRP A 31 17.79 -22.44 -6.15
CA TRP A 31 17.84 -23.57 -5.20
C TRP A 31 19.19 -23.80 -4.49
N THR A 32 20.11 -22.84 -4.53
CA THR A 32 21.35 -22.92 -3.73
C THR A 32 21.07 -22.57 -2.26
N ARG A 33 21.71 -23.26 -1.30
CA ARG A 33 21.54 -23.03 0.17
C ARG A 33 21.64 -21.55 0.56
N ASP A 34 22.58 -20.81 -0.02
CA ASP A 34 22.75 -19.38 0.25
C ASP A 34 21.55 -18.53 -0.20
N ASN A 35 20.89 -18.92 -1.28
CA ASN A 35 19.69 -18.24 -1.77
C ASN A 35 18.45 -18.61 -0.95
N ALA A 36 18.38 -19.81 -0.38
CA ALA A 36 17.34 -20.18 0.58
C ALA A 36 17.47 -19.40 1.90
N ILE A 37 18.70 -19.22 2.42
CA ILE A 37 18.97 -18.42 3.62
C ILE A 37 18.71 -16.93 3.36
N ARG A 38 18.93 -16.44 2.13
CA ARG A 38 18.54 -15.08 1.71
C ARG A 38 17.02 -14.90 1.53
N ARG A 39 16.30 -15.96 1.12
CA ARG A 39 14.85 -15.92 0.87
C ARG A 39 14.00 -16.08 2.14
N PHE A 40 14.55 -16.71 3.18
CA PHE A 40 13.93 -16.82 4.51
C PHE A 40 14.78 -16.11 5.58
N PRO A 41 14.67 -14.78 5.69
CA PRO A 41 15.44 -13.97 6.64
C PRO A 41 15.27 -14.43 8.10
N VAL A 42 14.13 -15.06 8.42
CA VAL A 42 13.84 -15.66 9.74
C VAL A 42 14.94 -16.58 10.24
N LEU A 43 15.54 -17.36 9.35
CA LEU A 43 16.60 -18.30 9.70
C LEU A 43 17.91 -17.57 10.07
N GLN A 44 18.10 -16.32 9.63
CA GLN A 44 19.28 -15.52 9.96
C GLN A 44 19.12 -14.80 11.30
N TRP A 45 17.95 -14.21 11.57
CA TRP A 45 17.75 -13.41 12.78
C TRP A 45 17.27 -14.21 14.01
N GLY A 46 16.60 -15.35 13.80
CA GLY A 46 16.13 -16.22 14.89
C GLY A 46 17.25 -16.67 15.86
N PRO A 47 18.39 -17.20 15.37
CA PRO A 47 19.49 -17.65 16.22
C PRO A 47 20.18 -16.53 17.03
N GLN A 48 20.06 -15.28 16.59
CA GLN A 48 20.66 -14.10 17.24
C GLN A 48 19.68 -13.37 18.17
N TYR A 49 18.51 -13.97 18.41
CA TYR A 49 17.42 -13.35 19.14
C TYR A 49 17.58 -13.55 20.65
N THR A 50 17.54 -12.44 21.40
CA THR A 50 17.76 -12.44 22.86
C THR A 50 16.43 -12.20 23.58
N LEU A 51 16.24 -12.78 24.77
CA LEU A 51 15.05 -12.59 25.61
C LEU A 51 14.75 -11.11 25.93
N LYS A 52 15.77 -10.25 26.03
CA LYS A 52 15.60 -8.80 26.19
C LYS A 52 14.91 -8.15 24.98
N LYS A 53 15.21 -8.61 23.76
CA LYS A 53 14.56 -8.15 22.53
C LYS A 53 13.12 -8.66 22.46
N LEU A 54 12.86 -9.89 22.91
CA LEU A 54 11.51 -10.44 23.00
C LEU A 54 10.58 -9.56 23.83
N ALA A 55 11.01 -9.10 25.01
CA ALA A 55 10.20 -8.22 25.85
C ALA A 55 9.92 -6.88 25.17
N SER A 56 10.93 -6.29 24.52
CA SER A 56 10.78 -5.04 23.77
C SER A 56 9.83 -5.20 22.57
N ASP A 57 9.98 -6.27 21.81
CA ASP A 57 9.19 -6.57 20.62
C ASP A 57 7.76 -6.97 21.00
N ALA A 58 7.54 -7.59 22.17
CA ALA A 58 6.20 -7.88 22.67
C ALA A 58 5.43 -6.60 23.01
N ILE A 59 6.06 -5.62 23.68
CA ILE A 59 5.45 -4.32 23.98
C ILE A 59 5.18 -3.54 22.68
N ALA A 60 6.14 -3.55 21.75
CA ALA A 60 6.00 -2.90 20.45
C ALA A 60 4.88 -3.54 19.62
N GLY A 61 4.87 -4.88 19.55
CA GLY A 61 3.87 -5.66 18.82
C GLY A 61 2.47 -5.50 19.41
N PHE A 62 2.32 -5.45 20.74
CA PHE A 62 1.05 -5.14 21.38
C PHE A 62 0.55 -3.75 21.00
N THR A 63 1.43 -2.74 21.06
CA THR A 63 1.10 -1.36 20.69
C THR A 63 0.69 -1.26 19.22
N VAL A 64 1.44 -1.87 18.31
CA VAL A 64 1.15 -1.88 16.87
C VAL A 64 -0.13 -2.68 16.57
N GLY A 65 -0.35 -3.80 17.25
CA GLY A 65 -1.58 -4.59 17.12
C GLY A 65 -2.81 -3.79 17.53
N LEU A 66 -2.75 -3.10 18.67
CA LEU A 66 -3.85 -2.29 19.18
C LEU A 66 -4.21 -1.13 18.23
N THR A 67 -3.23 -0.52 17.58
CA THR A 67 -3.49 0.54 16.58
C THR A 67 -3.93 -0.01 15.22
N SER A 68 -3.47 -1.19 14.83
CA SER A 68 -3.77 -1.78 13.52
C SER A 68 -5.20 -2.31 13.41
N ILE A 69 -5.80 -2.78 14.52
CA ILE A 69 -7.18 -3.28 14.55
C ILE A 69 -8.20 -2.22 14.09
N PRO A 70 -8.32 -1.04 14.75
CA PRO A 70 -9.29 -0.03 14.33
C PRO A 70 -8.99 0.52 12.94
N GLN A 71 -7.70 0.65 12.59
CA GLN A 71 -7.28 1.08 11.24
C GLN A 71 -7.79 0.12 10.15
N SER A 72 -7.63 -1.19 10.35
CA SER A 72 -8.04 -2.19 9.37
C SER A 72 -9.57 -2.26 9.18
N ILE A 73 -10.34 -2.09 10.26
CA ILE A 73 -11.80 -2.02 10.21
C ILE A 73 -12.25 -0.80 9.41
N ALA A 74 -11.66 0.37 9.67
CA ALA A 74 -11.97 1.59 8.94
C ALA A 74 -11.72 1.44 7.44
N TYR A 75 -10.60 0.81 7.06
CA TYR A 75 -10.28 0.59 5.65
C TYR A 75 -11.17 -0.44 4.95
N ALA A 76 -11.66 -1.47 5.65
CA ALA A 76 -12.66 -2.37 5.10
C ALA A 76 -13.97 -1.63 4.77
N VAL A 77 -14.43 -0.76 5.68
CA VAL A 77 -15.61 0.08 5.46
C VAL A 77 -15.41 1.04 4.29
N VAL A 78 -14.21 1.64 4.16
CA VAL A 78 -13.87 2.48 3.00
C VAL A 78 -13.89 1.68 1.70
N ALA A 79 -13.48 0.42 1.70
CA ALA A 79 -13.54 -0.47 0.53
C ALA A 79 -14.96 -0.98 0.21
N ASN A 80 -15.99 -0.59 0.98
CA ASN A 80 -17.35 -1.15 0.92
C ASN A 80 -17.42 -2.66 1.22
N LEU A 81 -16.58 -3.14 2.13
CA LEU A 81 -16.58 -4.52 2.64
C LEU A 81 -17.00 -4.57 4.11
N GLU A 82 -17.45 -5.74 4.57
CA GLU A 82 -17.66 -5.98 5.99
C GLU A 82 -16.35 -5.83 6.80
N PRO A 83 -16.41 -5.32 8.05
CA PRO A 83 -15.25 -5.12 8.91
C PRO A 83 -14.31 -6.34 9.06
N GLN A 84 -14.87 -7.55 9.02
CA GLN A 84 -14.13 -8.80 9.14
C GLN A 84 -13.05 -8.98 8.06
N TYR A 85 -13.28 -8.49 6.83
CA TYR A 85 -12.31 -8.58 5.75
C TYR A 85 -11.05 -7.74 6.03
N GLY A 86 -11.21 -6.61 6.71
CA GLY A 86 -10.08 -5.79 7.15
C GLY A 86 -9.19 -6.53 8.16
N LEU A 87 -9.82 -7.19 9.14
CA LEU A 87 -9.12 -7.98 10.15
C LEU A 87 -8.38 -9.17 9.54
N TYR A 88 -9.02 -9.89 8.61
CA TYR A 88 -8.41 -11.00 7.89
C TYR A 88 -7.17 -10.54 7.09
N SER A 89 -7.28 -9.43 6.37
CA SER A 89 -6.17 -8.88 5.60
C SER A 89 -5.01 -8.41 6.48
N ASN A 90 -5.32 -7.81 7.64
CA ASN A 90 -4.29 -7.33 8.57
C ASN A 90 -3.51 -8.50 9.18
N PHE A 91 -4.22 -9.51 9.68
CA PHE A 91 -3.61 -10.69 10.27
C PHE A 91 -2.78 -11.47 9.25
N MET A 92 -3.37 -11.79 8.09
CA MET A 92 -2.69 -12.62 7.08
C MET A 92 -1.49 -11.90 6.46
N GLY A 93 -1.58 -10.59 6.21
CA GLY A 93 -0.47 -9.80 5.68
C GLY A 93 0.73 -9.79 6.62
N SER A 94 0.50 -9.55 7.92
CA SER A 94 1.54 -9.58 8.94
C SER A 94 2.11 -10.98 9.14
N PHE A 95 1.26 -12.01 9.17
CA PHE A 95 1.69 -13.40 9.32
C PHE A 95 2.62 -13.86 8.18
N VAL A 96 2.22 -13.60 6.91
CA VAL A 96 3.05 -13.98 5.76
C VAL A 96 4.36 -13.18 5.73
N TYR A 97 4.31 -11.88 6.06
CA TYR A 97 5.51 -11.05 6.11
C TYR A 97 6.50 -11.47 7.21
N ALA A 98 6.03 -12.04 8.33
CA ALA A 98 6.91 -12.55 9.37
C ALA A 98 7.88 -13.63 8.85
N PHE A 99 7.48 -14.44 7.86
CA PHE A 99 8.32 -15.50 7.29
C PHE A 99 9.17 -15.05 6.10
N PHE A 100 8.61 -14.23 5.22
CA PHE A 100 9.24 -13.84 3.96
C PHE A 100 9.83 -12.42 3.97
N GLY A 101 9.57 -11.65 5.01
CA GLY A 101 9.96 -10.25 5.14
C GLY A 101 11.45 -10.09 5.38
N SER A 102 12.08 -9.21 4.60
CA SER A 102 13.51 -8.91 4.71
C SER A 102 13.83 -7.97 5.88
N VAL A 103 12.87 -7.14 6.31
CA VAL A 103 13.06 -6.15 7.39
C VAL A 103 12.18 -6.51 8.58
N LYS A 104 12.82 -6.76 9.73
CA LYS A 104 12.19 -7.18 11.00
C LYS A 104 11.24 -6.15 11.63
N GLU A 105 11.43 -4.86 11.35
CA GLU A 105 10.70 -3.75 11.99
C GLU A 105 9.43 -3.35 11.22
N ILE A 106 9.22 -3.87 10.01
CA ILE A 106 8.08 -3.50 9.16
C ILE A 106 6.90 -4.40 9.48
N THR A 107 5.74 -3.80 9.70
CA THR A 107 4.45 -4.50 9.81
C THR A 107 3.62 -4.21 8.56
N ILE A 108 3.06 -5.26 7.96
CA ILE A 108 2.16 -5.13 6.81
C ILE A 108 0.72 -5.10 7.30
N ALA A 109 0.02 -4.02 6.96
CA ALA A 109 -1.39 -3.80 7.24
C ALA A 109 -2.09 -3.25 5.97
N PRO A 110 -3.41 -3.40 5.85
CA PRO A 110 -4.16 -2.73 4.79
C PRO A 110 -3.95 -1.21 4.87
N THR A 111 -3.93 -0.56 3.70
CA THR A 111 -3.76 0.89 3.57
C THR A 111 -4.98 1.52 2.91
N ALA A 112 -5.24 2.80 3.22
CA ALA A 112 -6.36 3.56 2.68
C ALA A 112 -6.38 3.58 1.14
N ILE A 113 -5.20 3.71 0.51
CA ILE A 113 -5.07 3.76 -0.95
C ILE A 113 -5.51 2.44 -1.58
N MET A 114 -5.08 1.31 -1.03
CA MET A 114 -5.47 -0.02 -1.52
C MET A 114 -6.98 -0.25 -1.35
N ALA A 115 -7.56 0.21 -0.23
CA ALA A 115 -9.00 0.14 -0.01
C ALA A 115 -9.79 0.92 -1.08
N LEU A 116 -9.36 2.14 -1.41
CA LEU A 116 -9.98 2.97 -2.45
C LEU A 116 -9.85 2.35 -3.85
N MET A 117 -8.69 1.77 -4.17
CA MET A 117 -8.46 1.12 -5.47
C MET A 117 -9.36 -0.11 -5.68
N VAL A 118 -9.59 -0.88 -4.62
CA VAL A 118 -10.41 -2.10 -4.66
C VAL A 118 -11.91 -1.77 -4.58
N GLN A 119 -12.29 -0.64 -3.99
CA GLN A 119 -13.68 -0.22 -3.79
C GLN A 119 -14.53 -0.34 -5.05
N HIS A 120 -14.03 0.14 -6.20
CA HIS A 120 -14.78 0.10 -7.46
C HIS A 120 -15.09 -1.34 -7.92
N LYS A 121 -14.16 -2.28 -7.69
CA LYS A 121 -14.37 -3.70 -8.01
C LYS A 121 -15.36 -4.36 -7.05
N VAL A 122 -15.35 -3.96 -5.77
CA VAL A 122 -16.30 -4.46 -4.77
C VAL A 122 -17.73 -4.01 -5.09
N LEU A 123 -17.92 -2.79 -5.57
CA LEU A 123 -19.25 -2.30 -5.93
C LEU A 123 -19.85 -3.03 -7.14
N GLN A 124 -19.02 -3.58 -8.03
CA GLN A 124 -19.47 -4.34 -9.20
C GLN A 124 -19.63 -5.84 -8.94
N LEU A 125 -18.69 -6.47 -8.21
CA LEU A 125 -18.61 -7.93 -8.03
C LEU A 125 -18.83 -8.38 -6.58
N GLY A 126 -19.13 -7.46 -5.66
CA GLY A 126 -19.23 -7.73 -4.23
C GLY A 126 -17.88 -8.14 -3.60
N PRO A 127 -17.91 -8.83 -2.44
CA PRO A 127 -16.70 -9.27 -1.75
C PRO A 127 -15.80 -10.19 -2.59
N ALA A 128 -16.38 -10.96 -3.52
CA ALA A 128 -15.63 -11.82 -4.43
C ALA A 128 -14.65 -11.01 -5.32
N GLY A 129 -15.03 -9.78 -5.70
CA GLY A 129 -14.17 -8.88 -6.47
C GLY A 129 -12.88 -8.51 -5.76
N ALA A 130 -12.94 -8.27 -4.44
CA ALA A 130 -11.76 -7.98 -3.63
C ALA A 130 -10.85 -9.20 -3.48
N ILE A 131 -11.44 -10.38 -3.25
CA ILE A 131 -10.69 -11.63 -3.11
C ILE A 131 -9.96 -11.97 -4.41
N LEU A 132 -10.66 -11.89 -5.54
CA LEU A 132 -10.06 -12.14 -6.86
C LEU A 132 -8.97 -11.12 -7.20
N ALA A 133 -9.21 -9.83 -6.94
CA ALA A 133 -8.20 -8.80 -7.16
C ALA A 133 -6.95 -9.03 -6.31
N SER A 134 -7.12 -9.37 -5.02
CA SER A 134 -6.01 -9.70 -4.12
C SER A 134 -5.22 -10.91 -4.62
N PHE A 135 -5.90 -11.98 -5.02
CA PHE A 135 -5.28 -13.19 -5.55
C PHE A 135 -4.49 -12.91 -6.83
N LEU A 136 -5.09 -12.20 -7.78
CA LEU A 136 -4.45 -11.88 -9.06
C LEU A 136 -3.27 -10.92 -8.87
N SER A 137 -3.41 -9.89 -8.02
CA SER A 137 -2.31 -9.01 -7.65
C SER A 137 -1.17 -9.79 -7.00
N GLY A 138 -1.46 -10.74 -6.12
CA GLY A 138 -0.46 -11.63 -5.53
C GLY A 138 0.28 -12.46 -6.58
N CYS A 139 -0.44 -13.04 -7.55
CA CYS A 139 0.16 -13.78 -8.65
C CYS A 139 1.07 -12.89 -9.52
N ILE A 140 0.62 -11.67 -9.85
CA ILE A 140 1.40 -10.71 -10.63
C ILE A 140 2.65 -10.28 -9.86
N ILE A 141 2.54 -9.96 -8.57
CA ILE A 141 3.69 -9.58 -7.74
C ILE A 141 4.69 -10.73 -7.63
N LEU A 142 4.21 -11.97 -7.47
CA LEU A 142 5.06 -13.16 -7.44
C LEU A 142 5.78 -13.34 -8.78
N LEU A 143 5.06 -13.20 -9.90
CA LEU A 143 5.63 -13.29 -11.25
C LEU A 143 6.69 -12.21 -11.48
N LEU A 144 6.39 -10.95 -11.15
CA LEU A 144 7.35 -9.84 -11.25
C LEU A 144 8.57 -10.06 -10.34
N GLY A 145 8.37 -10.63 -9.14
CA GLY A 145 9.44 -11.02 -8.23
C GLY A 145 10.32 -12.15 -8.81
N LEU A 146 9.72 -13.14 -9.48
CA LEU A 146 10.45 -14.22 -10.15
C LEU A 146 11.25 -13.72 -11.36
N LEU A 147 10.70 -12.76 -12.10
CA LEU A 147 11.36 -12.09 -13.21
C LEU A 147 12.41 -11.06 -12.76
N ASN A 148 12.64 -10.90 -11.45
CA ASN A 148 13.55 -9.90 -10.86
C ASN A 148 13.24 -8.46 -11.29
N PHE A 149 11.97 -8.13 -11.52
CA PHE A 149 11.52 -6.80 -11.97
C PHE A 149 11.68 -5.71 -10.89
N GLY A 150 12.17 -6.06 -9.70
CA GLY A 150 12.48 -5.11 -8.62
C GLY A 150 13.49 -4.03 -9.02
N PHE A 151 14.35 -4.29 -10.02
CA PHE A 151 15.24 -3.27 -10.60
C PHE A 151 14.46 -2.10 -11.23
N VAL A 152 13.31 -2.37 -11.86
CA VAL A 152 12.49 -1.33 -12.48
C VAL A 152 11.84 -0.41 -11.43
N VAL A 153 11.46 -0.97 -10.28
CA VAL A 153 10.91 -0.18 -9.16
C VAL A 153 11.94 0.82 -8.63
N GLN A 154 13.24 0.53 -8.73
CA GLN A 154 14.31 1.46 -8.33
C GLN A 154 14.44 2.67 -9.26
N PHE A 155 13.90 2.61 -10.48
CA PHE A 155 13.89 3.75 -11.41
C PHE A 155 12.69 4.68 -11.25
N ILE A 156 11.76 4.36 -10.35
CA ILE A 156 10.66 5.28 -10.06
C ILE A 156 11.27 6.51 -9.37
N SER A 157 11.15 7.66 -10.02
CA SER A 157 11.73 8.89 -9.53
C SER A 157 11.01 9.37 -8.27
N MET A 158 11.77 9.96 -7.34
CA MET A 158 11.20 10.55 -6.12
C MET A 158 10.07 11.55 -6.39
N PRO A 159 10.14 12.43 -7.42
CA PRO A 159 9.03 13.32 -7.77
C PRO A 159 7.73 12.60 -8.15
N VAL A 160 7.81 11.44 -8.81
CA VAL A 160 6.62 10.65 -9.17
C VAL A 160 5.98 10.03 -7.92
N ILE A 161 6.81 9.51 -7.01
CA ILE A 161 6.34 8.95 -5.74
C ILE A 161 5.67 10.02 -4.89
N THR A 162 6.29 11.20 -4.74
CA THR A 162 5.73 12.30 -3.96
C THR A 162 4.45 12.85 -4.59
N GLY A 163 4.40 12.98 -5.92
CA GLY A 163 3.19 13.35 -6.65
C GLY A 163 2.05 12.37 -6.42
N PHE A 164 2.31 11.06 -6.55
CA PHE A 164 1.33 10.01 -6.28
C PHE A 164 0.83 10.04 -4.83
N ILE A 165 1.73 10.15 -3.84
CA ILE A 165 1.35 10.21 -2.42
C ILE A 165 0.50 11.46 -2.14
N THR A 166 0.82 12.59 -2.75
CA THR A 166 0.07 13.85 -2.58
C THR A 166 -1.35 13.73 -3.16
N ALA A 167 -1.48 13.20 -4.37
CA ALA A 167 -2.78 12.93 -4.99
C ALA A 167 -3.61 11.93 -4.18
N ALA A 168 -2.96 10.87 -3.69
CA ALA A 168 -3.60 9.88 -2.83
C ALA A 168 -4.07 10.51 -1.50
N ALA A 169 -3.27 11.36 -0.86
CA ALA A 169 -3.65 12.06 0.37
C ALA A 169 -4.88 12.96 0.17
N ILE A 170 -4.93 13.72 -0.93
CA ILE A 170 -6.10 14.55 -1.30
C ILE A 170 -7.33 13.68 -1.52
N THR A 171 -7.17 12.56 -2.22
CA THR A 171 -8.27 11.61 -2.49
C THR A 171 -8.80 10.99 -1.21
N ILE A 172 -7.92 10.58 -0.29
CA ILE A 172 -8.30 10.06 1.02
C ILE A 172 -9.05 11.13 1.81
N MET A 173 -8.51 12.34 1.91
CA MET A 173 -9.14 13.45 2.64
C MET A 173 -10.56 13.72 2.14
N SER A 174 -10.74 13.73 0.82
CA SER A 174 -12.07 13.86 0.21
C SER A 174 -12.97 12.67 0.53
N SER A 175 -12.47 11.43 0.49
CA SER A 175 -13.29 10.24 0.82
C SER A 175 -13.80 10.26 2.27
N GLN A 176 -13.06 10.88 3.19
CA GLN A 176 -13.41 10.95 4.61
C GLN A 176 -14.36 12.09 4.95
N ILE A 177 -14.52 13.12 4.09
CA ILE A 177 -15.36 14.28 4.38
C ILE A 177 -16.83 13.91 4.62
N LYS A 178 -17.33 12.91 3.86
CA LYS A 178 -18.66 12.33 4.04
C LYS A 178 -18.83 11.71 5.42
N SER A 179 -17.82 10.95 5.85
CA SER A 179 -17.81 10.31 7.17
C SER A 179 -17.75 11.33 8.30
N LEU A 180 -17.06 12.46 8.09
CA LEU A 180 -16.98 13.54 9.07
C LEU A 180 -18.29 14.32 9.20
N MET A 181 -19.03 14.52 8.11
CA MET A 181 -20.29 15.29 8.12
C MET A 181 -21.52 14.45 8.52
N GLY A 182 -21.39 13.13 8.70
CA GLY A 182 -22.50 12.26 9.11
C GLY A 182 -23.62 12.15 8.06
N ILE A 183 -23.32 12.46 6.80
CA ILE A 183 -24.29 12.36 5.69
C ILE A 183 -24.47 10.88 5.37
N SER A 184 -25.60 10.31 5.80
CA SER A 184 -25.99 8.93 5.49
C SER A 184 -26.56 8.84 4.07
N SER A 185 -25.74 9.04 3.05
CA SER A 185 -26.17 8.73 1.68
C SER A 185 -26.31 7.22 1.55
N ALA A 186 -27.55 6.74 1.46
CA ALA A 186 -27.93 5.35 1.21
C ALA A 186 -27.34 4.76 -0.10
N GLY A 187 -26.73 5.60 -0.94
CA GLY A 187 -25.90 5.20 -2.08
C GLY A 187 -24.43 5.50 -1.84
N ARG A 188 -23.64 4.45 -1.59
CA ARG A 188 -22.17 4.45 -1.53
C ARG A 188 -21.57 4.70 -2.92
N SER A 189 -21.62 5.96 -3.40
CA SER A 189 -21.03 6.29 -4.70
C SER A 189 -19.51 6.06 -4.70
N SER A 190 -19.05 5.42 -5.78
CA SER A 190 -17.68 5.02 -6.09
C SER A 190 -16.75 6.16 -6.50
N SER A 191 -17.26 7.37 -6.73
CA SER A 191 -16.50 8.44 -7.38
C SER A 191 -16.27 9.65 -6.48
N PHE A 192 -15.07 10.21 -6.56
CA PHE A 192 -14.66 11.45 -5.87
C PHE A 192 -15.62 12.60 -6.20
N VAL A 193 -16.00 12.74 -7.47
CA VAL A 193 -16.86 13.84 -7.96
C VAL A 193 -18.27 13.73 -7.40
N ASP A 194 -18.89 12.56 -7.51
CA ASP A 194 -20.20 12.27 -6.92
C ASP A 194 -20.21 12.44 -5.41
N SER A 195 -19.04 12.27 -4.78
CA SER A 195 -18.89 12.46 -3.35
C SER A 195 -18.99 13.92 -2.93
N TRP A 196 -18.40 14.83 -3.70
CA TRP A 196 -18.56 16.26 -3.48
C TRP A 196 -19.95 16.75 -3.88
N ALA A 197 -20.51 16.27 -4.99
CA ALA A 197 -21.86 16.61 -5.41
C ALA A 197 -22.90 16.27 -4.33
N ASN A 198 -22.82 15.06 -3.75
CA ASN A 198 -23.70 14.66 -2.63
C ASN A 198 -23.53 15.54 -1.38
N VAL A 199 -22.31 15.98 -1.08
CA VAL A 199 -22.04 16.84 0.09
C VAL A 199 -22.65 18.22 -0.09
N PHE A 200 -22.57 18.81 -1.29
CA PHE A 200 -23.18 20.11 -1.57
C PHE A 200 -24.70 20.04 -1.61
N GLU A 201 -25.29 18.97 -2.15
CA GLU A 201 -26.74 18.79 -2.20
C GLU A 201 -27.36 18.48 -0.82
N ASN A 202 -26.67 17.70 0.01
CA ASN A 202 -27.20 17.25 1.31
C ASN A 202 -26.65 18.02 2.52
N VAL A 203 -26.00 19.18 2.30
CA VAL A 203 -25.42 20.01 3.37
C VAL A 203 -26.47 20.44 4.42
N GLY A 204 -27.75 20.50 4.04
CA GLY A 204 -28.86 20.82 4.93
C GLY A 204 -29.33 19.66 5.83
N GLN A 205 -29.00 18.41 5.51
CA GLN A 205 -29.38 17.21 6.30
C GLN A 205 -28.26 16.72 7.22
N THR A 206 -27.23 17.54 7.41
CA THR A 206 -26.05 17.21 8.21
C THR A 206 -26.45 16.93 9.67
N ARG A 207 -26.10 15.75 10.18
CA ARG A 207 -26.29 15.43 11.61
C ARG A 207 -25.25 16.21 12.41
N LEU A 208 -25.66 17.36 12.94
CA LEU A 208 -24.79 18.30 13.65
C LEU A 208 -23.94 17.63 14.74
N TRP A 209 -24.50 16.64 15.44
CA TRP A 209 -23.82 15.88 16.50
C TRP A 209 -22.69 14.98 15.98
N ASP A 210 -22.88 14.34 14.82
CA ASP A 210 -21.86 13.50 14.19
C ASP A 210 -20.71 14.38 13.66
N ALA A 211 -21.04 15.55 13.11
CA ALA A 211 -20.06 16.54 12.66
C ALA A 211 -19.23 17.11 13.81
N LEU A 212 -19.87 17.51 14.91
CA LEU A 212 -19.17 18.00 16.11
C LEU A 212 -18.24 16.94 16.69
N LEU A 213 -18.66 15.67 16.75
CA LEU A 213 -17.82 14.57 17.21
C LEU A 213 -16.65 14.33 16.27
N GLY A 214 -16.87 14.30 14.96
CA GLY A 214 -15.83 14.10 13.95
C GLY A 214 -14.76 15.19 14.00
N PHE A 215 -15.18 16.45 13.90
CA PHE A 215 -14.27 17.61 13.95
C PHE A 215 -13.63 17.79 15.32
N GLY A 216 -14.36 17.54 16.41
CA GLY A 216 -13.84 17.62 17.77
C GLY A 216 -12.73 16.59 18.01
N THR A 217 -12.95 15.35 17.60
CA THR A 217 -11.94 14.27 17.72
C THR A 217 -10.71 14.58 16.86
N LEU A 218 -10.91 15.06 15.63
CA LEU A 218 -9.83 15.48 14.74
C LEU A 218 -8.99 16.61 15.35
N ALA A 219 -9.65 17.63 15.92
CA ALA A 219 -8.98 18.76 16.56
C ALA A 219 -8.16 18.33 17.77
N ILE A 220 -8.70 17.45 18.62
CA ILE A 220 -8.00 16.89 19.79
C ILE A 220 -6.76 16.09 19.34
N LEU A 221 -6.88 15.26 18.31
CA LEU A 221 -5.79 14.43 17.82
C LEU A 221 -4.65 15.29 17.23
N ILE A 222 -5.01 16.33 16.47
CA ILE A 222 -4.05 17.34 15.98
C ILE A 222 -3.39 18.04 17.16
N PHE A 223 -4.17 18.49 18.15
CA PHE A 223 -3.66 19.18 19.33
C PHE A 223 -2.65 18.35 20.12
N ILE A 224 -2.95 17.08 20.40
CA ILE A 224 -2.03 16.15 21.07
C ILE A 224 -0.74 15.97 20.24
N THR A 225 -0.87 15.83 18.92
CA THR A 225 0.28 15.68 18.02
C THR A 225 1.16 16.93 18.01
N LEU A 226 0.55 18.12 18.06
CA LEU A 226 1.26 19.39 18.14
C LEU A 226 2.03 19.54 19.47
N ILE A 227 1.42 19.16 20.60
CA ILE A 227 2.10 19.18 21.90
C ILE A 227 3.30 18.24 21.91
N LYS A 228 3.14 17.00 21.44
CA LYS A 228 4.24 16.03 21.33
C LYS A 228 5.34 16.53 20.39
N GLY A 229 4.96 17.19 19.29
CA GLY A 229 5.89 17.80 18.33
C GLY A 229 6.71 18.96 18.90
N ARG A 230 6.18 19.74 19.84
CA ARG A 230 6.93 20.77 20.57
C ARG A 230 7.98 20.18 21.50
N GLY A 231 7.68 19.08 22.20
CA GLY A 231 8.64 18.40 23.09
C GLY A 231 9.79 17.70 22.35
N SER A 232 9.56 17.27 21.10
CA SER A 232 10.55 16.53 20.30
C SER A 232 11.53 17.41 19.50
N GLY A 233 11.47 18.75 19.61
CA GLY A 233 12.32 19.66 18.83
C GLY A 233 12.06 19.68 17.31
N ARG A 234 11.15 18.83 16.81
CA ARG A 234 10.82 18.70 15.38
C ARG A 234 10.27 19.99 14.77
N TRP A 235 9.58 20.78 15.61
CA TRP A 235 9.06 22.10 15.22
C TRP A 235 10.18 23.14 15.03
N ARG A 236 11.28 23.07 15.80
CA ARG A 236 12.47 23.93 15.61
C ARG A 236 13.14 23.68 14.27
N SER A 237 13.27 22.42 13.83
CA SER A 237 13.80 22.11 12.50
C SER A 237 12.89 22.59 11.37
N PHE A 238 11.57 22.50 11.54
CA PHE A 238 10.62 23.00 10.53
C PHE A 238 10.70 24.53 10.39
N THR A 239 10.71 25.27 11.50
CA THR A 239 10.85 26.73 11.47
C THR A 239 12.21 27.18 10.95
N ASN A 240 13.28 26.44 11.26
CA ASN A 240 14.61 26.75 10.74
C ASN A 240 14.70 26.51 9.23
N ASN A 241 14.11 25.42 8.71
CA ASN A 241 14.05 25.16 7.28
C ASN A 241 13.19 26.19 6.52
N LEU A 242 12.11 26.69 7.15
CA LEU A 242 11.28 27.74 6.56
C LEU A 242 12.02 29.09 6.49
N ASN A 243 12.86 29.39 7.49
CA ASN A 243 13.72 30.57 7.48
C ASN A 243 14.90 30.47 6.50
N LEU A 244 15.29 29.26 6.08
CA LEU A 244 16.31 29.03 5.04
C LEU A 244 15.76 29.14 3.60
N LEU A 245 14.44 29.15 3.46
CA LEU A 245 13.72 29.33 2.18
C LEU A 245 13.34 30.81 1.93
N ARG A 246 13.82 31.73 2.77
CA ARG A 246 13.69 33.18 2.63
C ARG A 246 15.06 33.79 2.34
#